data_AF-A0A015SXM0-F1
#
_entry.id   AF-A0A015SXM0-F1
#
_cell.length_a   1.000
_cell.length_b   1.000
_cell.length_c   1.000
_cell.angle_alpha   90.00
_cell.angle_beta   90.00
_cell.angle_gamma   90.00
#
_symmetry.space_group_name_H-M   'P 1'
#
loop_
_entity.id
_entity.type
_entity.pdbx_description
1 polymer ?
#
loop_
_entity_poly.entity_id
_entity_poly.type
_entity_poly.pdbx_seq_one_letter_code
_entity_poly.pdbx_strand_id
1 'polypeptide(L)'
;MEKKYILPLLLTILKNKALDYLKHENVKHTAFEQMEDWQHQELSMRLSALEACNPNEIFLEEIQEIIHHTMSTLSKQTYQIFMLSRFEHKSNKEIAEVMRITVKNVEYHISKALKVLRIALKDYLPLFYFFFYY
;
A
#
# COMPACT_ATOMS: atom_id res chain seq x y z
N MET A 1 73.56 -34.28 14.60
CA MET A 1 72.19 -34.84 14.64
C MET A 1 71.09 -33.77 14.65
N GLU A 2 71.38 -32.48 14.89
CA GLU A 2 70.37 -31.40 15.00
C GLU A 2 69.65 -31.03 13.69
N LYS A 3 70.30 -31.10 12.52
CA LYS A 3 69.69 -30.64 11.25
C LYS A 3 68.54 -31.50 10.73
N LYS A 4 68.39 -32.74 11.20
CA LYS A 4 67.39 -33.70 10.68
C LYS A 4 65.94 -33.34 11.05
N TYR A 5 65.75 -32.48 12.06
CA TYR A 5 64.43 -32.11 12.59
C TYR A 5 64.00 -30.66 12.25
N ILE A 6 64.89 -29.86 11.67
CA ILE A 6 64.63 -28.44 11.36
C ILE A 6 63.70 -28.30 10.14
N LEU A 7 63.95 -29.06 9.07
CA LEU A 7 63.16 -28.99 7.84
C LEU A 7 61.69 -29.43 8.06
N PRO A 8 61.40 -30.55 8.75
CA PRO A 8 60.02 -30.91 9.09
C PRO A 8 59.32 -29.88 9.98
N LEU A 9 60.05 -29.27 10.92
CA LEU A 9 59.51 -28.22 11.79
C LEU A 9 59.17 -26.96 10.99
N LEU A 10 60.06 -26.51 10.10
CA LEU A 10 59.81 -25.36 9.22
C LEU A 10 58.63 -25.60 8.28
N LEU A 11 58.50 -26.79 7.71
CA LEU A 11 57.34 -27.17 6.89
C LEU A 11 56.04 -27.16 7.71
N THR A 12 56.09 -27.61 8.96
CA THR A 12 54.94 -27.58 9.87
C THR A 12 54.55 -26.13 10.19
N ILE A 13 55.53 -25.27 10.49
CA ILE A 13 55.31 -23.84 10.74
C ILE A 13 54.74 -23.14 9.51
N LEU A 14 55.29 -23.40 8.32
CA LEU A 14 54.81 -22.82 7.06
C LEU A 14 53.38 -23.27 6.76
N LYS A 15 53.08 -24.56 6.90
CA LYS A 15 51.73 -25.12 6.75
C LYS A 15 50.76 -24.44 7.72
N ASN A 16 51.14 -24.32 8.99
CA ASN A 16 50.27 -23.69 9.99
C ASN A 16 50.04 -22.21 9.68
N LYS A 17 51.09 -21.46 9.30
CA LYS A 17 50.95 -20.05 8.88
C LYS A 17 50.06 -19.89 7.65
N ALA A 18 50.20 -20.75 6.65
CA ALA A 18 49.33 -20.73 5.47
C ALA A 18 47.88 -21.07 5.85
N LEU A 19 47.67 -22.03 6.75
CA LEU A 19 46.36 -22.44 7.22
C LEU A 19 45.69 -21.35 8.07
N ASP A 20 46.45 -20.68 8.94
CA ASP A 20 45.97 -19.55 9.73
C ASP A 20 45.58 -18.37 8.84
N TYR A 21 46.39 -18.09 7.81
CA TYR A 21 46.08 -17.08 6.80
C TYR A 21 44.76 -17.40 6.07
N LEU A 22 44.60 -18.62 5.55
CA LEU A 22 43.38 -19.04 4.85
C LEU A 22 42.14 -19.00 5.74
N LYS A 23 42.26 -19.38 7.02
CA LYS A 23 41.16 -19.25 8.00
C LYS A 23 40.74 -17.80 8.20
N HIS A 24 41.71 -16.90 8.32
CA HIS A 24 41.43 -15.48 8.51
C HIS A 24 40.75 -14.87 7.28
N GLU A 25 41.19 -15.24 6.07
CA GLU A 25 40.53 -14.82 4.83
C GLU A 25 39.12 -15.39 4.70
N ASN A 26 38.89 -16.64 5.11
CA ASN A 26 37.55 -17.24 5.12
C ASN A 26 36.60 -16.51 6.06
N VAL A 27 37.05 -16.11 7.26
CA VAL A 27 36.23 -15.32 8.20
C VAL A 27 35.83 -13.97 7.59
N LYS A 28 36.73 -13.29 6.88
CA LYS A 28 36.40 -12.05 6.17
C LYS A 28 35.35 -12.29 5.09
N HIS A 29 35.54 -13.32 4.27
CA HIS A 29 34.61 -13.67 3.20
C HIS A 29 33.20 -13.95 3.75
N THR A 30 33.10 -14.77 4.78
CA THR A 30 31.82 -15.08 5.43
C THR A 30 31.19 -13.84 6.06
N ALA A 31 31.97 -12.92 6.62
CA ALA A 31 31.44 -11.65 7.12
C ALA A 31 30.88 -10.76 6.00
N PHE A 32 31.53 -10.72 4.83
CA PHE A 32 31.03 -9.99 3.66
C PHE A 32 29.75 -10.63 3.09
N GLU A 33 29.71 -11.96 2.94
CA GLU A 33 28.51 -12.68 2.50
C GLU A 33 27.33 -12.44 3.45
N GLN A 34 27.58 -12.51 4.77
CA GLN A 34 26.55 -12.18 5.76
C GLN A 34 26.05 -10.74 5.60
N MET A 35 26.94 -9.77 5.40
CA MET A 35 26.53 -8.37 5.17
C MET A 35 25.64 -8.22 3.93
N GLU A 36 25.94 -8.93 2.84
CA GLU A 36 25.12 -8.95 1.63
C GLU A 36 23.74 -9.56 1.91
N ASP A 37 23.69 -10.69 2.63
CA ASP A 37 22.43 -11.32 3.07
C ASP A 37 21.58 -10.39 3.93
N TRP A 38 22.20 -9.68 4.89
CA TRP A 38 21.51 -8.69 5.74
C TRP A 38 20.89 -7.56 4.91
N GLN A 39 21.61 -7.05 3.91
CA GLN A 39 21.10 -6.00 3.02
C GLN A 39 19.92 -6.49 2.18
N HIS A 40 19.98 -7.72 1.66
CA HIS A 40 18.87 -8.33 0.94
C HIS A 40 17.65 -8.53 1.83
N GLN A 41 17.83 -8.99 3.07
CA GLN A 41 16.75 -9.11 4.05
C GLN A 41 16.12 -7.75 4.37
N GLU A 42 16.93 -6.72 4.61
CA GLU A 42 16.44 -5.37 4.87
C GLU A 42 15.60 -4.82 3.71
N LEU A 43 16.09 -4.97 2.47
CA LEU A 43 15.34 -4.55 1.28
C LEU A 43 14.03 -5.32 1.13
N SER A 44 14.05 -6.63 1.36
CA SER A 44 12.84 -7.47 1.30
C SER A 44 11.79 -7.05 2.33
N MET A 45 12.20 -6.74 3.56
CA MET A 45 11.30 -6.25 4.61
C MET A 45 10.68 -4.90 4.23
N ARG A 46 11.48 -3.98 3.68
CA ARG A 46 10.99 -2.67 3.22
C ARG A 46 9.97 -2.81 2.09
N LEU A 47 10.22 -3.70 1.14
CA LEU A 47 9.29 -3.99 0.04
C LEU A 47 7.99 -4.58 0.56
N SER A 48 8.05 -5.61 1.41
CA SER A 48 6.85 -6.21 2.00
C SER A 48 6.05 -5.22 2.83
N ALA A 49 6.70 -4.32 3.58
CA ALA A 49 6.01 -3.27 4.32
C ALA A 49 5.29 -2.28 3.39
N LEU A 50 5.87 -1.95 2.24
CA LEU A 50 5.27 -1.07 1.24
C LEU A 50 4.10 -1.74 0.51
N GLU A 51 4.22 -3.03 0.20
CA GLU A 51 3.15 -3.83 -0.42
C GLU A 51 1.97 -4.07 0.53
N ALA A 52 2.24 -4.33 1.82
CA ALA A 52 1.20 -4.49 2.83
C ALA A 52 0.45 -3.18 3.12
N CYS A 53 1.12 -2.03 2.97
CA CYS A 53 0.50 -0.72 3.06
C CYS A 53 -0.18 -0.35 1.74
N ASN A 54 -1.22 -1.07 1.33
CA ASN A 54 -2.09 -0.64 0.24
C ASN A 54 -3.07 0.44 0.77
N PRO A 55 -2.84 1.73 0.48
CA PRO A 55 -3.67 2.80 1.04
C PRO A 55 -5.12 2.66 0.55
N ASN A 56 -5.32 2.12 -0.65
CA ASN A 56 -6.64 1.93 -1.21
C ASN A 56 -7.48 0.97 -0.38
N GLU A 57 -6.88 -0.06 0.23
CA GLU A 57 -7.60 -1.01 1.09
C GLU A 57 -7.85 -0.42 2.48
N ILE A 58 -6.82 0.21 3.08
CA ILE A 58 -6.90 0.82 4.42
C ILE A 58 -8.01 1.87 4.49
N PHE A 59 -8.13 2.72 3.46
CA PHE A 59 -9.14 3.77 3.43
C PHE A 59 -10.49 3.30 2.86
N LEU A 60 -10.59 2.11 2.27
CA LEU A 60 -11.83 1.67 1.63
C LEU A 60 -12.96 1.51 2.62
N GLU A 61 -12.71 0.83 3.74
CA GLU A 61 -13.72 0.59 4.79
C GLU A 61 -14.19 1.92 5.38
N GLU A 62 -13.26 2.80 5.75
CA GLU A 62 -13.57 4.11 6.31
C GLU A 62 -14.36 4.99 5.33
N ILE A 63 -13.97 5.03 4.05
CA ILE A 63 -14.70 5.77 3.01
C ILE A 63 -16.11 5.19 2.83
N GLN A 64 -16.26 3.87 2.82
CA GLN A 64 -17.57 3.22 2.72
C GLN A 64 -18.47 3.57 3.91
N GLU A 65 -17.93 3.57 5.13
CA GLU A 65 -18.65 3.99 6.33
C GLU A 65 -19.09 5.46 6.23
N ILE A 66 -18.20 6.36 5.80
CA ILE A 66 -18.52 7.78 5.62
C ILE A 66 -19.65 7.94 4.59
N ILE A 67 -19.58 7.23 3.45
CA ILE A 67 -20.63 7.26 2.42
C ILE A 67 -21.94 6.78 3.01
N HIS A 68 -21.96 5.62 3.68
CA HIS A 68 -23.17 5.04 4.24
C HIS A 68 -23.80 5.95 5.30
N HIS A 69 -23.01 6.43 6.25
CA HIS A 69 -23.47 7.35 7.29
C HIS A 69 -24.01 8.65 6.67
N THR A 70 -23.28 9.25 5.73
CA THR A 70 -23.71 10.48 5.05
C THR A 70 -25.02 10.28 4.31
N MET A 71 -25.15 9.19 3.56
CA MET A 71 -26.35 8.85 2.82
C MET A 71 -27.56 8.60 3.75
N SER A 72 -27.34 8.07 4.96
CA SER A 72 -28.40 7.87 5.96
C SER A 72 -28.98 9.19 6.51
N THR A 73 -28.24 10.30 6.45
CA THR A 73 -28.72 11.62 6.88
C THR A 73 -29.68 12.26 5.87
N LEU A 74 -29.72 11.75 4.63
CA LEU A 74 -30.58 12.28 3.58
C LEU A 74 -31.99 11.69 3.67
N SER A 75 -32.97 12.36 3.05
CA SER A 75 -34.32 11.80 2.95
C SER A 75 -34.30 10.47 2.21
N LYS A 76 -35.19 9.55 2.61
CA LYS A 76 -35.36 8.23 1.97
C LYS A 76 -35.48 8.31 0.44
N GLN A 77 -36.18 9.32 -0.07
CA GLN A 77 -36.32 9.56 -1.50
C GLN A 77 -34.98 9.91 -2.17
N THR A 78 -34.19 10.79 -1.56
CA THR A 78 -32.85 11.16 -2.08
C THR A 78 -31.92 9.95 -2.11
N TYR A 79 -31.94 9.17 -1.02
CA TYR A 79 -31.17 7.93 -0.90
C TYR A 79 -31.54 6.96 -2.03
N GLN A 80 -32.83 6.66 -2.21
CA GLN A 80 -33.29 5.73 -3.24
C GLN A 80 -32.92 6.19 -4.65
N ILE A 81 -33.13 7.47 -4.97
CA ILE A 81 -32.75 8.03 -6.28
C ILE A 81 -31.26 7.87 -6.54
N PHE A 82 -30.42 8.14 -5.54
CA PHE A 82 -28.97 7.96 -5.66
C PHE A 82 -28.60 6.49 -5.87
N MET A 83 -29.21 5.56 -5.13
CA MET A 83 -28.97 4.13 -5.27
C MET A 83 -29.31 3.61 -6.67
N LEU A 84 -30.49 3.98 -7.19
CA LEU A 84 -30.92 3.61 -8.54
C LEU A 84 -29.95 4.14 -9.62
N SER A 85 -29.40 5.34 -9.43
CA SER A 85 -28.45 5.92 -10.37
C SER A 85 -27.06 5.28 -10.30
N ARG A 86 -26.52 5.09 -9.08
CA ARG A 86 -25.12 4.70 -8.89
C ARG A 86 -24.87 3.21 -8.87
N PHE A 87 -25.78 2.42 -8.31
CA PHE A 87 -25.62 0.98 -8.15
C PHE A 87 -26.42 0.19 -9.18
N GLU A 88 -27.59 0.69 -9.58
CA GLU A 88 -28.41 0.06 -10.63
C GLU A 88 -28.23 0.66 -12.03
N HIS A 89 -27.34 1.66 -12.16
CA HIS A 89 -26.99 2.33 -13.43
C HIS A 89 -28.19 2.86 -14.23
N LYS A 90 -29.32 3.16 -13.57
CA LYS A 90 -30.49 3.74 -14.25
C LYS A 90 -30.22 5.18 -14.65
N SER A 91 -30.68 5.53 -15.86
CA SER A 91 -30.68 6.91 -16.34
C SER A 91 -31.67 7.77 -15.55
N ASN A 92 -31.47 9.09 -15.53
CA ASN A 92 -32.39 10.01 -14.86
C ASN A 92 -33.83 9.88 -15.37
N LYS A 93 -34.03 9.50 -16.64
CA LYS A 93 -35.34 9.25 -17.24
C LYS A 93 -36.00 8.00 -16.67
N GLU A 94 -35.27 6.88 -16.63
CA GLU A 94 -35.78 5.63 -16.04
C GLU A 94 -36.10 5.80 -14.56
N ILE A 95 -35.27 6.54 -13.81
CA ILE A 95 -35.53 6.83 -12.40
C ILE A 95 -36.79 7.70 -12.24
N ALA A 96 -36.96 8.71 -13.09
CA ALA A 96 -38.13 9.57 -13.09
C ALA A 96 -39.43 8.77 -13.32
N GLU A 97 -39.39 7.82 -14.26
CA GLU A 97 -40.49 6.91 -14.55
C GLU A 97 -40.81 5.98 -13.37
N VAL A 98 -39.80 5.30 -12.82
CA VAL A 98 -39.95 4.36 -11.68
C VAL A 98 -40.46 5.08 -10.42
N MET A 99 -39.92 6.26 -10.13
CA MET A 99 -40.24 7.03 -8.93
C MET A 99 -41.45 7.95 -9.12
N ARG A 100 -42.01 8.03 -10.34
CA ARG A 100 -43.14 8.91 -10.72
C ARG A 100 -42.91 10.38 -10.37
N ILE A 101 -41.72 10.88 -10.68
CA ILE A 101 -41.31 12.28 -10.50
C ILE A 101 -40.74 12.84 -11.80
N THR A 102 -40.50 14.14 -11.87
CA THR A 102 -39.87 14.73 -13.06
C THR A 102 -38.37 14.43 -13.10
N VAL A 103 -37.80 14.36 -14.30
CA VAL A 103 -36.34 14.24 -14.51
C VAL A 103 -35.57 15.34 -13.77
N LYS A 104 -36.10 16.57 -13.79
CA LYS A 104 -35.52 17.70 -13.06
C LYS A 104 -35.50 17.47 -11.54
N ASN A 105 -36.51 16.79 -11.00
CA ASN A 105 -36.51 16.43 -9.58
C ASN A 105 -35.46 15.34 -9.27
N VAL A 106 -35.27 14.36 -10.16
CA VAL A 106 -34.18 13.38 -10.06
C VAL A 106 -32.82 14.07 -10.03
N GLU A 107 -32.55 14.96 -10.98
CA GLU A 107 -31.31 15.74 -11.06
C GLU A 107 -31.05 16.56 -9.79
N TYR A 108 -32.10 17.18 -9.24
CA TYR A 108 -32.03 17.88 -7.96
C TYR A 108 -31.59 16.95 -6.82
N HIS A 109 -32.23 15.79 -6.67
CA HIS A 109 -31.87 14.83 -5.62
C HIS A 109 -30.46 14.27 -5.79
N ILE A 110 -30.03 13.95 -7.02
CA ILE A 110 -28.65 13.51 -7.29
C ILE A 110 -27.64 14.61 -6.94
N SER A 111 -27.90 15.85 -7.37
CA SER A 111 -27.04 16.98 -7.07
C SER A 111 -26.93 17.24 -5.57
N LYS A 112 -28.05 17.12 -4.84
CA LYS A 112 -28.11 17.23 -3.39
C LYS A 112 -27.26 16.16 -2.70
N ALA A 113 -27.41 14.89 -3.09
CA ALA A 113 -26.62 13.78 -2.54
C ALA A 113 -25.12 13.98 -2.77
N LEU A 114 -24.73 14.31 -4.00
CA LEU A 114 -23.33 14.57 -4.36
C LEU A 114 -22.74 15.74 -3.59
N LYS A 115 -23.51 16.80 -3.34
CA LYS A 115 -23.03 17.96 -2.57
C LYS A 115 -22.65 17.56 -1.15
N VAL A 116 -23.50 16.78 -0.47
CA VAL A 116 -23.23 16.35 0.92
C VAL A 116 -22.06 15.36 0.95
N LEU A 117 -22.01 14.40 0.02
CA LEU A 117 -20.90 13.45 -0.08
C LEU A 117 -19.55 14.13 -0.33
N ARG A 118 -19.49 15.16 -1.19
CA ARG A 118 -18.25 15.91 -1.41
C ARG A 118 -17.74 16.61 -0.15
N ILE A 119 -18.65 17.11 0.69
CA ILE A 119 -18.27 17.75 1.96
C ILE A 119 -17.78 16.70 2.95
N ALA A 120 -18.47 15.55 3.04
CA ALA A 120 -18.09 14.47 3.94
C ALA A 120 -16.75 13.81 3.56
N LEU A 121 -16.46 13.73 2.27
CA LEU A 121 -15.23 13.11 1.74
C LEU A 121 -14.12 14.11 1.41
N LYS A 122 -14.24 15.37 1.84
CA LYS A 122 -13.31 16.44 1.45
C LYS A 122 -11.84 16.12 1.79
N ASP A 123 -11.60 15.45 2.91
CA ASP A 123 -10.25 15.15 3.41
C ASP A 123 -9.60 14.00 2.61
N TYR A 124 -10.41 13.22 1.88
CA TYR A 124 -10.00 12.14 0.99
C TYR A 124 -9.91 12.59 -0.48
N LEU A 125 -10.31 13.82 -0.79
CA LEU A 125 -10.31 14.39 -2.15
C LEU A 125 -9.43 15.65 -2.25
N PRO A 126 -8.15 15.62 -1.84
CA PRO A 126 -7.29 16.81 -1.81
C PRO A 126 -7.12 17.46 -3.20
N LEU A 127 -7.14 16.66 -4.28
CA LEU A 127 -7.04 17.17 -5.65
C LEU A 127 -8.30 17.90 -6.15
N PHE A 128 -9.49 17.63 -5.58
CA PHE A 128 -10.73 18.29 -6.03
C PHE A 128 -10.71 19.80 -5.79
N TYR A 129 -10.00 20.26 -4.76
CA TYR A 129 -9.82 21.69 -4.48
C TYR A 129 -8.93 22.38 -5.51
N PHE A 130 -7.97 21.64 -6.10
CA PHE A 130 -7.05 22.18 -7.11
C PHE A 130 -7.77 22.44 -8.45
N PHE A 131 -8.70 21.55 -8.86
CA PHE A 131 -9.45 21.67 -10.11
C PHE A 131 -10.60 22.69 -10.09
N PHE A 132 -11.04 23.17 -8.93
CA PHE A 132 -12.11 24.17 -8.82
C PHE A 132 -11.59 25.60 -8.55
N TYR A 133 -10.28 25.78 -8.36
CA TYR A 133 -9.65 27.09 -8.09
C TYR A 133 -8.94 27.69 -9.32
N TYR A 134 -8.96 27.01 -10.46
CA TYR A 134 -8.43 27.48 -11.76
C TYR A 134 -9.49 27.28 -12.84
#